data_AF-A0A4Q3SBG3-F1
#
_entry.id   AF-A0A4Q3SBG3-F1
#
_cell.length_a   1.000
_cell.length_b   1.000
_cell.length_c   1.000
_cell.angle_alpha   90.00
_cell.angle_beta   90.00
_cell.angle_gamma   90.00
#
_symmetry.space_group_name_H-M   'P 1'
#
loop_
_entity.id
_entity.type
_entity.pdbx_description
1 polymer ?
#
loop_
_entity_poly.entity_id
_entity_poly.type
_entity_poly.pdbx_seq_one_letter_code
_entity_poly.pdbx_strand_id
1 'polypeptide(L)'
;MSVSEACLISSHSSEGLRMQAFNQRLQAELNPLVYEIPTPDRNAQRQRLAIRTSGYKQFFLAAPALFGWLLHLPLYFPLQKFVFRKTAHNDHYDSVLAALLLFAYPFYLVLITITIYLITSSLLSFLLLLVLPFTAWALVQIKPQLDK
;
A
#
# COMPACT_ATOMS: atom_id res chain seq x y z
N MET A 1 -20.10 -25.77 -20.96
CA MET A 1 -19.68 -27.18 -20.84
C MET A 1 -19.02 -27.35 -19.48
N SER A 2 -19.46 -28.36 -18.74
CA SER A 2 -19.40 -28.47 -17.27
C SER A 2 -17.99 -28.70 -16.72
N VAL A 3 -17.70 -28.06 -15.58
CA VAL A 3 -16.49 -28.17 -14.74
C VAL A 3 -16.17 -29.62 -14.28
N SER A 4 -17.03 -30.58 -14.60
CA SER A 4 -16.93 -31.98 -14.17
C SER A 4 -15.89 -32.84 -14.91
N GLU A 5 -15.36 -32.44 -16.08
CA GLU A 5 -14.43 -33.28 -16.86
C GLU A 5 -12.95 -33.12 -16.46
N ALA A 6 -12.57 -32.02 -15.80
CA ALA A 6 -11.16 -31.76 -15.46
C ALA A 6 -10.63 -32.58 -14.27
N CYS A 7 -11.51 -33.26 -13.52
CA CYS A 7 -11.13 -34.04 -12.34
C CYS A 7 -10.75 -35.51 -12.67
N LEU A 8 -10.86 -35.93 -13.93
CA LEU A 8 -10.58 -37.32 -14.34
C LEU A 8 -9.23 -37.49 -15.04
N ILE A 9 -8.22 -36.69 -14.69
CA ILE A 9 -6.84 -37.03 -15.05
C ILE A 9 -6.36 -38.06 -14.04
N SER A 10 -6.66 -39.33 -14.36
CA SER A 10 -6.23 -40.48 -13.58
C SER A 10 -4.71 -40.44 -13.32
N SER A 11 -4.29 -40.95 -12.17
CA SER A 11 -2.88 -41.19 -11.81
C SER A 11 -2.10 -42.07 -12.81
N HIS A 12 -2.80 -42.61 -13.82
CA HIS A 12 -2.29 -43.46 -14.89
C HIS A 12 -1.92 -42.71 -16.18
N SER A 13 -2.11 -41.39 -16.25
CA SER A 13 -1.73 -40.58 -17.42
C SER A 13 -0.23 -40.24 -17.43
N SER A 14 0.35 -40.08 -18.62
CA SER A 14 1.74 -39.67 -18.77
C SER A 14 1.97 -38.29 -18.15
N GLU A 15 3.16 -38.07 -17.60
CA GLU A 15 3.51 -36.83 -16.91
C GLU A 15 3.26 -35.58 -17.80
N GLY A 16 3.57 -35.66 -19.09
CA GLY A 16 3.35 -34.57 -20.04
C GLY A 16 1.88 -34.15 -20.17
N LEU A 17 0.94 -35.11 -20.20
CA LEU A 17 -0.50 -34.82 -20.26
C LEU A 17 -0.99 -34.10 -18.99
N ARG A 18 -0.47 -34.52 -17.82
CA ARG A 18 -0.78 -33.90 -16.53
C ARG A 18 -0.27 -32.46 -16.46
N MET A 19 0.95 -32.22 -16.92
CA MET A 19 1.56 -30.88 -16.94
C MET A 19 0.87 -29.95 -17.93
N GLN A 20 0.46 -30.45 -19.09
CA GLN A 20 -0.31 -29.67 -20.06
C GLN A 20 -1.67 -29.27 -19.48
N ALA A 21 -2.39 -30.20 -18.85
CA ALA A 21 -3.68 -29.89 -18.24
C ALA A 21 -3.57 -28.93 -17.05
N PHE A 22 -2.50 -29.05 -16.25
CA PHE A 22 -2.19 -28.08 -15.20
C PHE A 22 -1.96 -26.69 -15.79
N ASN A 23 -1.12 -26.57 -16.81
CA ASN A 23 -0.83 -25.28 -17.47
C ASN A 23 -2.08 -24.67 -18.11
N GLN A 24 -2.94 -25.48 -18.74
CA GLN A 24 -4.20 -25.01 -19.30
C GLN A 24 -5.15 -24.48 -18.23
N ARG A 25 -5.26 -25.18 -17.10
CA ARG A 25 -6.07 -24.72 -15.97
C ARG A 25 -5.50 -23.46 -15.34
N LEU A 26 -4.18 -23.42 -15.14
CA LEU A 26 -3.49 -22.24 -14.63
C LEU A 26 -3.75 -21.03 -15.53
N GLN A 27 -3.64 -21.20 -16.85
CA GLN A 27 -3.88 -20.14 -17.81
C GLN A 27 -5.36 -19.71 -17.83
N ALA A 28 -6.31 -20.64 -17.73
CA ALA A 28 -7.74 -20.33 -17.69
C ALA A 28 -8.12 -19.52 -16.44
N GLU A 29 -7.50 -19.78 -15.29
CA GLU A 29 -7.75 -19.08 -14.04
C GLU A 29 -7.01 -17.74 -13.95
N LEU A 30 -5.79 -17.65 -14.50
CA LEU A 30 -4.97 -16.43 -14.40
C LEU A 30 -5.26 -15.40 -15.49
N ASN A 31 -5.51 -15.81 -16.73
CA ASN A 31 -5.77 -14.87 -17.83
C ASN A 31 -6.89 -13.85 -17.54
N PRO A 32 -8.06 -14.22 -16.97
CA PRO A 32 -9.09 -13.22 -16.67
C PRO A 32 -8.69 -12.23 -15.57
N LEU A 33 -7.65 -12.52 -14.80
CA LEU A 33 -7.12 -11.65 -13.73
C LEU A 33 -6.03 -10.71 -14.25
N VAL A 34 -5.47 -10.97 -15.42
CA VAL A 34 -4.40 -10.16 -16.03
C VAL A 34 -5.00 -9.18 -17.04
N TYR A 35 -4.84 -7.89 -16.77
CA TYR A 35 -5.22 -6.84 -17.71
C TYR A 35 -4.02 -6.47 -18.59
N GLU A 36 -4.08 -6.87 -19.86
CA GLU A 36 -3.15 -6.35 -20.87
C GLU A 36 -3.62 -4.96 -21.29
N ILE A 37 -2.89 -3.93 -20.88
CA ILE A 37 -3.14 -2.55 -21.30
C ILE A 37 -2.10 -2.20 -22.37
N PRO A 38 -2.49 -2.10 -23.66
CA PRO A 38 -1.55 -1.73 -24.70
C PRO A 38 -1.01 -0.31 -24.44
N THR A 39 0.31 -0.19 -24.38
CA THR A 39 1.01 1.10 -24.37
C THR A 39 0.81 1.77 -25.74
N PRO A 40 0.31 3.02 -25.85
CA PRO A 40 0.36 4.11 -24.85
C PRO A 40 -1.02 4.65 -24.42
N ASP A 41 -2.07 3.80 -24.29
CA ASP A 41 -3.43 4.28 -23.97
C ASP A 41 -3.61 4.70 -22.50
N ARG A 42 -3.11 5.91 -22.17
CA ARG A 42 -3.24 6.54 -20.83
C ARG A 42 -4.69 6.69 -20.37
N ASN A 43 -5.65 6.78 -21.29
CA ASN A 43 -7.07 6.88 -20.97
C ASN A 43 -7.64 5.56 -20.46
N ALA A 44 -7.26 4.42 -21.06
CA ALA A 44 -7.68 3.09 -20.62
C ALA A 44 -7.07 2.76 -19.24
N GLN A 45 -5.82 3.15 -19.00
CA GLN A 45 -5.17 3.02 -17.68
C GLN A 45 -5.91 3.83 -16.61
N ARG A 46 -6.22 5.10 -16.87
CA ARG A 46 -6.96 5.96 -15.92
C ARG A 46 -8.34 5.43 -15.59
N GLN A 47 -9.10 4.94 -16.57
CA GLN A 47 -10.45 4.46 -16.33
C GLN A 47 -10.48 3.17 -15.49
N ARG A 48 -9.48 2.30 -15.64
CA ARG A 48 -9.45 0.98 -15.00
C ARG A 48 -8.66 0.94 -13.69
N LEU A 49 -7.64 1.79 -13.55
CA LEU A 49 -6.72 1.77 -12.42
C LEU A 49 -6.81 2.99 -11.51
N ALA A 50 -7.44 4.10 -11.94
CA ALA A 50 -7.55 5.28 -11.07
C ALA A 50 -8.74 5.17 -10.13
N ILE A 51 -8.49 5.30 -8.83
CA ILE A 51 -9.56 5.60 -7.88
C ILE A 51 -9.95 7.07 -8.05
N ARG A 52 -11.17 7.31 -8.54
CA ARG A 52 -11.70 8.66 -8.78
C ARG A 52 -11.94 9.37 -7.45
N THR A 53 -11.00 10.20 -7.04
CA THR A 53 -11.16 11.07 -5.88
C THR A 53 -11.92 12.34 -6.27
N SER A 54 -12.93 12.71 -5.47
CA SER A 54 -13.71 13.93 -5.69
C SER A 54 -12.86 15.16 -5.35
N GLY A 55 -12.85 16.18 -6.22
CA GLY A 55 -12.03 17.39 -6.03
C GLY A 55 -12.31 18.13 -4.72
N TYR A 56 -13.57 18.12 -4.26
CA TYR A 56 -13.93 18.69 -2.95
C TYR A 56 -13.28 17.94 -1.79
N LYS A 57 -13.22 16.61 -1.86
CA LYS A 57 -12.55 15.79 -0.83
C LYS A 57 -11.05 16.14 -0.78
N GLN A 58 -10.41 16.28 -1.93
CA GLN A 58 -9.00 16.67 -2.00
C GLN A 58 -8.75 18.04 -1.37
N PHE A 59 -9.63 19.03 -1.60
CA PHE A 59 -9.49 20.36 -1.01
C PHE A 59 -9.59 20.34 0.52
N PHE A 60 -10.61 19.67 1.08
CA PHE A 60 -10.76 19.56 2.54
C PHE A 60 -9.65 18.73 3.21
N LEU A 61 -9.16 17.68 2.53
CA LEU A 61 -8.09 16.82 3.05
C LEU A 61 -6.70 17.42 2.87
N ALA A 62 -6.51 18.44 2.02
CA ALA A 62 -5.20 19.00 1.72
C ALA A 62 -4.53 19.63 2.95
N ALA A 63 -5.29 20.38 3.75
CA ALA A 63 -4.77 20.98 4.98
C ALA A 63 -4.29 19.92 6.00
N PRO A 64 -5.12 18.95 6.43
CA PRO A 64 -4.67 17.91 7.35
C PRO A 64 -3.57 17.03 6.75
N ALA A 65 -3.56 16.79 5.43
CA ALA A 65 -2.50 16.05 4.77
C ALA A 65 -1.15 16.79 4.81
N LEU A 66 -1.13 18.11 4.63
CA LEU A 66 0.10 18.91 4.71
C LEU A 66 0.69 18.90 6.12
N PHE A 67 -0.16 19.09 7.13
CA PHE A 67 0.24 18.97 8.53
C PHE A 67 0.75 17.56 8.86
N GLY A 68 0.04 16.53 8.40
CA GLY A 68 0.46 15.14 8.53
C GLY A 68 1.83 14.91 7.90
N TRP A 69 2.05 15.40 6.68
CA TRP A 69 3.33 15.27 5.99
C TRP A 69 4.47 15.92 6.78
N LEU A 70 4.29 17.17 7.22
CA LEU A 70 5.31 17.90 7.97
C LEU A 70 5.62 17.22 9.31
N LEU A 71 4.58 16.80 10.04
CA LEU A 71 4.73 16.17 11.34
C LEU A 71 5.38 14.80 11.25
N HIS A 72 5.13 14.01 10.21
CA HIS A 72 5.68 12.64 10.12
C HIS A 72 7.08 12.59 9.49
N LEU A 73 7.51 13.66 8.82
CA LEU A 73 8.81 13.74 8.14
C LEU A 73 10.03 13.49 9.05
N PRO A 74 10.08 14.02 10.29
CA PRO A 74 11.20 13.79 11.21
C PRO A 74 11.37 12.32 11.60
N LEU A 75 10.31 11.52 11.60
CA LEU A 75 10.41 10.07 11.82
C LEU A 75 10.75 9.35 10.51
N TYR A 76 9.99 9.62 9.44
CA TYR A 76 10.06 8.83 8.22
C TYR A 76 11.42 8.95 7.51
N PHE A 77 11.94 10.16 7.35
CA PHE A 77 13.17 10.40 6.59
C PHE A 77 14.43 9.71 7.16
N PRO A 78 14.73 9.79 8.48
CA PRO A 78 15.88 9.09 9.03
C PRO A 78 15.74 7.57 8.95
N LEU A 79 14.53 7.03 9.18
CA LEU A 79 14.26 5.59 9.02
C LEU A 79 14.49 5.15 7.58
N GLN A 80 13.92 5.87 6.61
CA GLN A 80 14.11 5.60 5.20
C GLN A 80 15.59 5.59 4.81
N LYS A 81 16.37 6.59 5.25
CA LYS A 81 17.81 6.67 4.96
C LYS A 81 18.58 5.53 5.62
N PHE A 82 18.21 5.13 6.83
CA PHE A 82 18.82 4.00 7.53
C PHE A 82 18.55 2.68 6.81
N VAL A 83 17.29 2.42 6.43
CA VAL A 83 16.90 1.20 5.71
C VAL A 83 17.57 1.18 4.34
N PHE A 84 17.53 2.26 3.58
CA PHE A 84 18.19 2.35 2.27
C PHE A 84 19.67 1.99 2.36
N ARG A 85 20.40 2.50 3.36
CA ARG A 85 21.82 2.16 3.55
C ARG A 85 22.06 0.68 3.88
N LYS A 86 21.13 0.02 4.58
CA LYS A 86 21.26 -1.40 4.97
C LYS A 86 20.74 -2.37 3.92
N THR A 87 19.76 -1.96 3.12
CA THR A 87 19.08 -2.83 2.15
C THR A 87 19.26 -2.37 0.70
N ALA A 88 20.17 -1.43 0.40
CA ALA A 88 20.43 -0.97 -0.97
C ALA A 88 20.74 -2.10 -1.96
N HIS A 89 21.21 -3.24 -1.48
CA HIS A 89 21.56 -4.42 -2.29
C HIS A 89 20.55 -5.57 -2.12
N ASN A 90 19.38 -5.31 -1.55
CA ASN A 90 18.43 -6.35 -1.18
C ASN A 90 16.98 -5.91 -1.50
N ASP A 91 16.21 -6.78 -2.16
CA ASP A 91 14.84 -6.51 -2.61
C ASP A 91 13.82 -6.39 -1.45
N HIS A 92 14.28 -6.46 -0.20
CA HIS A 92 13.46 -6.39 1.00
C HIS A 92 13.31 -4.98 1.59
N TYR A 93 13.62 -3.93 0.83
CA TYR A 93 13.53 -2.53 1.29
C TYR A 93 12.15 -2.20 1.89
N ASP A 94 11.07 -2.51 1.17
CA ASP A 94 9.71 -2.14 1.57
C ASP A 94 9.27 -2.86 2.85
N SER A 95 9.54 -4.17 2.94
CA SER A 95 9.20 -4.98 4.10
C SER A 95 9.95 -4.52 5.36
N VAL A 96 11.24 -4.20 5.23
CA VAL A 96 12.05 -3.73 6.36
C VAL A 96 11.61 -2.34 6.81
N LEU A 97 11.34 -1.43 5.87
CA LEU A 97 10.83 -0.09 6.17
C LEU A 97 9.47 -0.17 6.87
N ALA A 98 8.54 -0.98 6.35
CA ALA A 98 7.22 -1.19 6.93
C ALA A 98 7.31 -1.78 8.35
N ALA A 99 8.16 -2.79 8.57
CA ALA A 99 8.37 -3.36 9.89
C ALA A 99 8.91 -2.32 10.88
N LEU A 100 9.92 -1.55 10.48
CA LEU A 100 10.53 -0.55 11.37
C LEU A 100 9.54 0.58 11.70
N LEU A 101 8.73 1.02 10.74
CA LEU A 101 7.65 2.00 10.97
C LEU A 101 6.58 1.43 11.89
N LEU A 102 6.14 0.19 11.70
CA LEU A 102 5.13 -0.46 12.56
C LEU A 102 5.56 -0.46 14.03
N PHE A 103 6.83 -0.73 14.30
CA PHE A 103 7.36 -0.72 15.66
C PHE A 103 7.63 0.70 16.18
N ALA A 104 8.25 1.58 15.39
CA ALA A 104 8.65 2.91 15.86
C ALA A 104 7.46 3.89 15.97
N TYR A 105 6.41 3.72 15.17
CA TYR A 105 5.32 4.68 15.06
C TYR A 105 4.50 4.86 16.34
N PRO A 106 4.09 3.81 17.07
CA PRO A 106 3.39 3.97 18.35
C PRO A 106 4.22 4.77 19.38
N PHE A 107 5.52 4.50 19.48
CA PHE A 107 6.40 5.26 20.38
C PHE A 107 6.54 6.72 19.96
N TYR A 108 6.61 6.98 18.66
CA TYR A 108 6.65 8.32 18.11
C TYR A 108 5.38 9.13 18.42
N LEU A 109 4.20 8.53 18.28
CA LEU A 109 2.92 9.16 18.63
C LEU A 109 2.84 9.50 20.11
N VAL A 110 3.23 8.57 20.98
CA VAL A 110 3.26 8.78 22.43
C VAL A 110 4.25 9.91 22.77
N LEU A 111 5.42 9.93 22.15
CA LEU A 111 6.43 10.98 22.36
C LEU A 111 5.86 12.37 22.04
N ILE A 112 5.27 12.56 20.86
CA ILE A 112 4.65 13.84 20.48
C ILE A 112 3.56 14.23 21.48
N THR A 113 2.68 13.28 21.80
CA THR A 113 1.52 13.54 22.67
C THR A 113 1.98 13.98 24.07
N ILE A 114 2.99 13.30 24.63
CA ILE A 114 3.58 13.66 25.93
C ILE A 114 4.26 15.03 25.83
N THR A 115 5.06 15.31 24.80
CA THR A 115 5.70 16.62 24.63
C THR A 115 4.69 17.75 24.60
N ILE A 116 3.59 17.61 23.85
CA ILE A 116 2.54 18.63 23.79
C ILE A 116 1.79 18.74 25.13
N TYR A 117 1.52 17.62 25.80
CA TYR A 117 0.91 17.61 27.12
C TYR A 117 1.77 18.35 28.15
N LEU A 118 3.10 18.15 28.15
CA LEU A 118 4.00 18.84 29.07
C LEU A 118 4.02 20.36 28.84
N ILE A 119 3.88 20.80 27.60
CA ILE A 119 3.88 22.24 27.25
C ILE A 119 2.54 22.89 27.58
N THR A 120 1.41 22.25 27.25
CA THR A 120 0.07 22.83 27.39
C THR A 120 -0.63 22.46 28.71
N SER A 121 -0.14 21.43 29.41
CA SER A 121 -0.79 20.80 30.57
C SER A 121 -2.26 20.43 30.34
N SER A 122 -2.67 20.27 29.09
CA SER A 122 -4.07 20.08 28.70
C SER A 122 -4.34 18.64 28.30
N LEU A 123 -5.42 18.08 28.83
CA LEU A 123 -5.91 16.74 28.47
C LEU A 123 -6.30 16.64 26.98
N LEU A 124 -6.58 17.78 26.31
CA LEU A 124 -6.83 17.80 24.87
C LEU A 124 -5.63 17.27 24.06
N SER A 125 -4.43 17.29 24.62
CA SER A 125 -3.23 16.72 23.99
C SER A 125 -3.38 15.24 23.67
N PHE A 126 -4.14 14.47 24.46
CA PHE A 126 -4.38 13.05 24.20
C PHE A 126 -5.20 12.79 22.92
N LEU A 127 -5.97 13.79 22.46
CA LEU A 127 -6.69 13.73 21.20
C LEU A 127 -5.72 13.61 20.00
N LEU A 128 -4.47 14.03 20.16
CA LEU A 128 -3.42 13.86 19.14
C LEU A 128 -3.17 12.39 18.78
N LEU A 129 -3.38 11.46 19.71
CA LEU A 129 -3.26 10.02 19.42
C LEU A 129 -4.23 9.56 18.33
N LEU A 130 -5.37 10.25 18.18
CA LEU A 130 -6.35 9.96 17.14
C LEU A 130 -6.17 10.86 15.91
N VAL A 131 -5.87 12.15 16.12
CA VAL A 131 -5.72 13.12 15.02
C VAL A 131 -4.50 12.81 14.18
N LEU A 132 -3.37 12.40 14.76
CA LEU A 132 -2.14 12.13 14.01
C LEU A 132 -2.30 10.98 13.00
N PRO A 133 -2.83 9.79 13.37
CA PRO A 133 -3.16 8.75 12.39
C PRO A 133 -4.13 9.23 11.31
N PHE A 134 -5.12 10.04 11.67
CA PHE A 134 -6.05 10.61 10.70
C PHE A 134 -5.35 11.52 9.68
N THR A 135 -4.40 12.36 10.11
CA THR A 135 -3.63 13.22 9.19
C THR A 135 -2.73 12.39 8.25
N ALA A 136 -2.16 11.29 8.73
CA ALA A 136 -1.39 10.37 7.89
C ALA A 136 -2.29 9.67 6.86
N TRP A 137 -3.48 9.23 7.26
CA TRP A 137 -4.47 8.66 6.36
C TRP A 137 -4.95 9.67 5.30
N ALA A 138 -5.17 10.93 5.68
CA ALA A 138 -5.54 12.00 4.75
C ALA A 138 -4.49 12.18 3.64
N LEU A 139 -3.20 12.09 4.00
CA LEU A 139 -2.09 12.16 3.03
C LEU A 139 -2.13 11.00 2.03
N VAL A 140 -2.41 9.77 2.48
CA VAL A 140 -2.52 8.59 1.61
C VAL A 140 -3.65 8.76 0.59
N GLN A 141 -4.76 9.38 0.97
CA GLN A 141 -5.90 9.59 0.07
C GLN A 141 -5.64 10.59 -1.07
N ILE A 142 -4.69 11.51 -0.89
CA ILE A 142 -4.37 12.53 -1.90
C ILE A 142 -3.25 12.06 -2.84
N LYS A 143 -2.43 11.09 -2.42
CA LYS A 143 -1.30 10.63 -3.22
C LYS A 143 -1.76 10.10 -4.59
N PRO A 144 -1.17 10.56 -5.71
CA PRO A 144 -1.48 10.03 -7.02
C PRO A 144 -1.14 8.53 -7.09
N GLN A 145 -2.04 7.76 -7.68
CA GLN A 145 -1.97 6.28 -7.75
C GLN A 145 -1.40 5.77 -9.07
N LEU A 146 -1.31 6.63 -10.08
CA LEU A 146 -0.74 6.31 -11.37
C LEU A 146 0.68 6.88 -11.47
N ASP A 147 1.59 6.08 -12.01
CA ASP A 147 2.91 6.56 -12.42
C ASP A 147 2.76 7.64 -13.50
N LYS A 148 3.66 8.64 -13.46
CA LYS A 148 3.61 9.83 -14.33
C LYS A 148 4.10 9.53 -15.76
#